data_AF-A0A3M1A1I2-F1
#
_entry.id   AF-A0A3M1A1I2-F1
#
_cell.length_a   1.000
_cell.length_b   1.000
_cell.length_c   1.000
_cell.angle_alpha   90.00
_cell.angle_beta   90.00
_cell.angle_gamma   90.00
#
_symmetry.space_group_name_H-M   'P 1'
#
loop_
_entity.id
_entity.type
_entity.pdbx_description
1 polymer ?
#
loop_
_entity_poly.entity_id
_entity_poly.type
_entity_poly.pdbx_seq_one_letter_code
_entity_poly.pdbx_strand_id
1 'polypeptide(L)'
;MFKKSVPEPENFVLTRWLSDPYALGSYSYAAIGSTGKDRKILAEPISKRIFFTGEATHPGHYGTVHGALLAAQREAFRIHKLFCCKKIEWKNLPWKRSPEFS
;
A
#
# COMPACT_ATOMS: atom_id res chain seq x y z
N MET A 1 -0.52 -14.20 -32.94
CA MET A 1 -0.25 -14.83 -31.63
C MET A 1 -0.38 -16.33 -31.83
N PHE A 2 0.76 -17.05 -31.80
CA PHE A 2 0.96 -18.51 -31.94
C PHE A 2 0.24 -19.28 -33.09
N LYS A 3 0.88 -20.33 -33.61
CA LYS A 3 0.28 -21.24 -34.61
C LYS A 3 -0.68 -22.23 -33.93
N LYS A 4 -1.45 -22.98 -34.75
CA LYS A 4 -2.59 -23.88 -34.44
C LYS A 4 -2.45 -24.92 -33.30
N SER A 5 -1.32 -25.05 -32.61
CA SER A 5 -1.09 -26.13 -31.63
C SER A 5 -0.57 -25.58 -30.30
N VAL A 6 -1.45 -24.93 -29.53
CA VAL A 6 -1.20 -24.62 -28.12
C VAL A 6 -1.83 -25.76 -27.28
N PRO A 7 -1.05 -26.49 -26.47
CA PRO A 7 -1.60 -27.55 -25.62
C PRO A 7 -2.47 -26.96 -24.51
N GLU A 8 -3.38 -27.77 -23.97
CA GLU A 8 -4.20 -27.38 -22.82
C GLU A 8 -3.33 -27.12 -21.59
N PRO A 9 -3.66 -26.12 -20.75
CA PRO A 9 -2.90 -25.84 -19.54
C PRO A 9 -3.08 -26.96 -18.51
N GLU A 10 -1.99 -27.37 -17.86
CA GLU A 10 -2.04 -28.34 -16.75
C GLU A 10 -2.76 -27.78 -15.52
N ASN A 11 -2.60 -26.49 -15.26
CA ASN A 11 -3.22 -25.78 -14.14
C ASN A 11 -3.52 -24.33 -14.50
N PHE A 12 -4.57 -23.79 -13.91
CA PHE A 12 -4.90 -22.37 -14.03
C PHE A 12 -5.54 -21.84 -12.74
N VAL A 13 -5.36 -20.55 -12.50
CA VAL A 13 -6.06 -19.82 -11.43
C VAL A 13 -6.63 -18.55 -12.04
N LEU A 14 -7.92 -18.32 -11.82
CA LEU A 14 -8.63 -17.12 -12.24
C LEU A 14 -8.94 -16.27 -11.02
N THR A 15 -8.40 -15.06 -10.96
CA THR A 15 -8.70 -14.13 -9.88
C THR A 15 -10.01 -13.40 -10.14
N ARG A 16 -10.76 -13.10 -9.07
CA ARG A 16 -11.99 -12.30 -9.12
C ARG A 16 -11.93 -11.20 -8.06
N TRP A 17 -10.95 -10.32 -8.18
CA TRP A 17 -10.67 -9.25 -7.21
C TRP A 17 -11.89 -8.41 -6.85
N LEU A 18 -12.78 -8.12 -7.81
CA LEU A 18 -13.99 -7.35 -7.57
C LEU A 18 -14.99 -8.06 -6.64
N SER A 19 -14.98 -9.39 -6.63
CA SER A 19 -15.88 -10.23 -5.82
C SER A 19 -15.24 -10.72 -4.52
N ASP A 20 -13.94 -10.48 -4.31
CA ASP A 20 -13.26 -10.81 -3.06
C ASP A 20 -13.75 -9.85 -1.95
N PRO A 21 -14.37 -10.35 -0.86
CA PRO A 21 -14.94 -9.51 0.19
C PRO A 21 -13.89 -8.71 0.97
N TYR A 22 -12.61 -9.07 0.89
CA TYR A 22 -11.52 -8.36 1.57
C TYR A 22 -10.82 -7.32 0.69
N ALA A 23 -10.98 -7.41 -0.64
CA ALA A 23 -10.34 -6.50 -1.60
C ALA A 23 -11.34 -5.54 -2.27
N LEU A 24 -12.52 -6.04 -2.66
CA LEU A 24 -13.60 -5.29 -3.34
C LEU A 24 -13.14 -4.56 -4.62
N GLY A 25 -12.05 -5.02 -5.23
CA GLY A 25 -11.35 -4.36 -6.33
C GLY A 25 -9.88 -4.76 -6.37
N SER A 26 -9.17 -4.35 -7.42
CA SER A 26 -7.74 -4.62 -7.55
C SER A 26 -6.88 -3.56 -6.86
N TYR A 27 -7.09 -2.30 -7.23
CA TYR A 27 -6.34 -1.15 -6.73
C TYR A 27 -7.07 0.15 -7.06
N SER A 28 -6.75 1.21 -6.33
CA SER A 28 -7.30 2.54 -6.55
C SER A 28 -6.77 3.18 -7.84
N TYR A 29 -7.59 4.05 -8.42
CA TYR A 29 -7.22 4.90 -9.55
C TYR A 29 -7.85 6.28 -9.36
N ALA A 30 -7.35 7.29 -10.07
CA ALA A 30 -7.99 8.61 -10.07
C ALA A 30 -9.20 8.59 -11.00
N ALA A 31 -10.40 8.54 -10.42
CA ALA A 31 -11.65 8.65 -11.18
C ALA A 31 -11.81 10.05 -11.79
N ILE A 32 -12.71 10.18 -12.78
CA ILE A 32 -13.04 11.49 -13.37
C ILE A 32 -13.52 12.43 -12.24
N GLY A 33 -12.92 13.63 -12.18
CA GLY A 33 -13.20 14.62 -11.14
C GLY A 33 -12.39 14.43 -9.84
N SER A 34 -11.70 13.30 -9.67
CA SER A 34 -10.80 13.11 -8.53
C SER A 34 -9.51 13.93 -8.72
N THR A 35 -8.98 14.43 -7.60
CA THR A 35 -7.72 15.17 -7.58
C THR A 35 -6.71 14.53 -6.64
N GLY A 36 -5.45 14.91 -6.76
CA GLY A 36 -4.41 14.49 -5.81
C GLY A 36 -4.69 14.89 -4.35
N LYS A 37 -5.65 15.79 -4.10
CA LYS A 37 -6.10 16.15 -2.74
C LYS A 37 -6.88 15.02 -2.08
N ASP A 38 -7.65 14.24 -2.82
CA ASP A 38 -8.53 13.21 -2.27
C ASP A 38 -7.73 12.14 -1.52
N ARG A 39 -6.54 11.79 -2.06
CA ARG A 39 -5.60 10.86 -1.42
C ARG A 39 -4.97 11.43 -0.16
N LYS A 40 -4.69 12.74 -0.15
CA LYS A 40 -4.19 13.42 1.05
C LYS A 40 -5.26 13.40 2.14
N ILE A 41 -6.51 13.71 1.78
CA ILE A 41 -7.66 13.64 2.69
C ILE A 41 -7.82 12.22 3.25
N LEU A 42 -7.77 11.20 2.38
CA LEU A 42 -7.84 9.79 2.80
C LEU A 42 -6.71 9.39 3.77
N ALA A 43 -5.53 10.02 3.65
CA ALA A 43 -4.37 9.77 4.49
C ALA A 43 -4.39 10.53 5.84
N GLU A 44 -5.37 11.41 6.06
CA GLU A 44 -5.45 12.19 7.30
C GLU A 44 -5.91 11.33 8.48
N PRO A 45 -5.21 11.39 9.62
CA PRO A 45 -5.58 10.62 10.80
C PRO A 45 -6.77 11.25 11.52
N ILE A 46 -7.59 10.43 12.19
CA ILE A 46 -8.72 10.88 13.00
C ILE A 46 -8.33 10.88 14.47
N SER A 47 -8.50 12.03 15.13
CA SER A 47 -8.31 12.23 16.57
C SER A 47 -6.98 11.71 17.13
N LYS A 48 -5.93 11.67 16.29
CA LYS A 48 -4.60 11.09 16.63
C LYS A 48 -4.69 9.65 17.16
N ARG A 49 -5.75 8.91 16.83
CA ARG A 49 -5.99 7.54 17.31
C ARG A 49 -6.18 6.56 16.17
N ILE A 50 -6.83 6.99 15.09
CA ILE A 50 -7.03 6.19 13.89
C ILE A 50 -6.14 6.76 12.79
N PHE A 51 -5.31 5.89 12.20
CA PHE A 51 -4.36 6.24 11.15
C PHE A 51 -4.65 5.39 9.93
N PHE A 52 -4.53 5.98 8.74
CA PHE A 52 -4.83 5.31 7.47
C PHE A 52 -3.55 5.10 6.65
N THR A 53 -3.38 3.87 6.19
CA THR A 53 -2.28 3.46 5.31
C THR A 53 -2.82 2.58 4.18
N GLY A 54 -1.95 2.17 3.27
CA GLY A 54 -2.27 1.39 2.07
C GLY A 54 -2.03 2.19 0.80
N GLU A 55 -2.07 1.49 -0.35
CA GLU A 55 -1.71 2.06 -1.66
C GLU A 55 -2.50 3.33 -1.97
N ALA A 56 -3.80 3.36 -1.61
CA ALA A 56 -4.70 4.43 -1.96
C ALA A 56 -4.34 5.77 -1.29
N THR A 57 -3.56 5.71 -0.20
CA THR A 57 -3.18 6.86 0.63
C THR A 57 -1.86 7.52 0.21
N HIS A 58 -1.15 6.98 -0.80
CA HIS A 58 0.07 7.58 -1.32
C HIS A 58 -0.26 8.55 -2.48
N PRO A 59 0.13 9.84 -2.41
CA PRO A 59 -0.31 10.83 -3.39
C PRO A 59 0.26 10.61 -4.80
N GLY A 60 1.46 10.01 -4.92
CA GLY A 60 2.15 9.84 -6.21
C GLY A 60 2.42 8.40 -6.66
N HIS A 61 2.10 7.40 -5.82
CA HIS A 61 2.43 5.99 -6.08
C HIS A 61 1.28 5.06 -5.71
N TYR A 62 0.04 5.54 -5.84
CA TYR A 62 -1.14 4.70 -5.67
C TYR A 62 -1.19 3.60 -6.74
N GLY A 63 -1.89 2.53 -6.43
CA GLY A 63 -2.00 1.32 -7.23
C GLY A 63 -0.73 0.47 -7.25
N THR A 64 0.22 0.71 -6.33
CA THR A 64 1.50 0.01 -6.30
C THR A 64 1.85 -0.52 -4.91
N VAL A 65 2.65 -1.58 -4.89
CA VAL A 65 3.17 -2.19 -3.65
C VAL A 65 4.10 -1.22 -2.92
N HIS A 66 5.02 -0.54 -3.62
CA HIS A 66 5.93 0.40 -2.97
C HIS A 66 5.20 1.63 -2.42
N GLY A 67 4.12 2.08 -3.07
CA GLY A 67 3.25 3.12 -2.52
C GLY A 67 2.61 2.73 -1.19
N ALA A 68 2.12 1.50 -1.07
CA ALA A 68 1.58 0.97 0.18
C ALA A 68 2.66 0.90 1.28
N LEU A 69 3.86 0.44 0.93
CA LEU A 69 5.00 0.37 1.85
C LEU A 69 5.39 1.76 2.37
N LEU A 70 5.54 2.74 1.48
CA LEU A 70 5.89 4.12 1.84
C LEU A 70 4.81 4.78 2.70
N ALA A 71 3.53 4.55 2.39
CA ALA A 71 2.42 5.00 3.22
C ALA A 71 2.47 4.39 4.63
N ALA A 72 2.79 3.10 4.74
CA ALA A 72 2.91 2.43 6.04
C ALA A 72 4.06 3.00 6.87
N GLN A 73 5.22 3.24 6.25
CA GLN A 73 6.35 3.90 6.89
C GLN A 73 5.99 5.30 7.40
N ARG A 74 5.27 6.09 6.57
CA ARG A 74 4.78 7.43 6.95
C ARG A 74 3.92 7.37 8.22
N GLU A 75 2.94 6.47 8.28
CA GLU A 75 2.07 6.36 9.47
C GLU A 75 2.82 5.80 10.68
N ALA A 76 3.71 4.83 10.49
CA ALA A 76 4.53 4.30 11.57
C ALA A 76 5.39 5.40 12.22
N PHE A 77 6.03 6.25 11.41
CA PHE A 77 6.77 7.41 11.92
C PHE A 77 5.87 8.43 12.61
N ARG A 78 4.67 8.67 12.07
CA ARG A 78 3.69 9.59 12.67
C ARG A 78 3.24 9.10 14.06
N ILE A 79 2.92 7.82 14.19
CA ILE A 79 2.56 7.17 15.46
C ILE A 79 3.72 7.23 16.44
N HIS A 80 4.93 6.85 16.01
CA HIS A 80 6.12 6.89 16.87
C HIS A 80 6.39 8.29 17.41
N LYS A 81 6.30 9.32 16.55
CA LYS A 81 6.49 10.72 16.94
C LYS A 81 5.43 11.20 17.94
N LEU A 82 4.20 10.67 17.86
CA LEU A 82 3.11 11.05 18.76
C LEU A 82 3.18 10.39 20.13
N PHE A 83 3.66 9.13 20.21
CA PHE A 83 3.53 8.32 21.43
C PHE A 83 4.84 7.86 22.07
N CYS A 84 5.99 7.95 21.38
CA CYS A 84 7.28 7.52 21.93
C CYS A 84 8.17 8.72 22.24
N CYS A 85 8.98 9.16 21.28
CA CYS A 85 10.01 10.18 21.47
C CYS A 85 10.16 11.05 20.22
N LYS A 86 10.72 12.27 20.36
CA LYS A 86 10.98 13.17 19.21
C LYS A 86 12.06 12.65 18.24
N LYS A 87 12.93 11.72 18.66
CA LYS A 87 14.03 11.18 17.84
C LYS A 87 13.69 9.78 17.35
N ILE A 88 13.57 9.65 16.03
CA ILE A 88 13.59 8.38 15.32
C ILE A 88 15.03 8.09 14.93
N GLU A 89 15.60 7.01 15.43
CA GLU A 89 16.88 6.49 14.95
C GLU A 89 16.61 5.39 13.91
N TRP A 90 17.06 5.59 12.67
CA TRP A 90 16.88 4.63 11.56
C TRP A 90 17.31 3.20 11.90
N LYS A 91 18.31 3.04 12.76
CA LYS A 91 18.82 1.75 13.23
C LYS A 91 17.84 0.97 14.12
N ASN A 92 16.86 1.64 14.73
CA ASN A 92 15.92 1.05 15.70
C ASN A 92 14.52 0.81 15.09
N LEU A 93 14.39 0.85 13.76
CA LEU A 93 13.10 0.61 13.11
C LEU A 93 12.82 -0.88 12.99
N PRO A 94 11.64 -1.35 13.43
CA PRO A 94 11.33 -2.77 13.52
C PRO A 94 11.29 -3.51 12.18
N TRP A 95 11.21 -2.79 11.05
CA TRP A 95 11.18 -3.36 9.70
C TRP A 95 12.50 -3.20 8.92
N LYS A 96 13.58 -2.74 9.56
CA LYS A 96 14.89 -2.73 8.91
C LYS A 96 15.43 -4.17 8.89
N ARG A 97 15.85 -4.66 7.71
CA ARG A 97 16.66 -5.90 7.63
C ARG A 97 17.86 -5.75 8.57
N SER A 98 18.10 -6.75 9.42
CA SER A 98 19.35 -6.83 10.16
C SER A 98 20.51 -6.78 9.14
N PRO A 99 21.66 -6.19 9.48
CA PRO A 99 22.83 -6.11 8.59
C PRO A 99 23.33 -7.47 8.08
N GLU A 100 22.82 -8.55 8.65
CA GLU A 100 23.28 -9.94 8.54
C GLU A 100 22.81 -10.64 7.26
N PHE A 101 21.98 -9.97 6.44
CA PHE A 101 21.41 -10.51 5.21
C PHE A 101 21.56 -9.55 4.01
N SER A 102 22.72 -8.90 3.90
CA SER A 102 23.12 -8.07 2.75
C SER A 102 24.41 -8.57 2.12
#